data_AF-A0A800IC61-F1
#
_entry.id   AF-A0A800IC61-F1
#
_cell.length_a   1.000
_cell.length_b   1.000
_cell.length_c   1.000
_cell.angle_alpha   90.00
_cell.angle_beta   90.00
_cell.angle_gamma   90.00
#
_symmetry.space_group_name_H-M   'P 1'
#
loop_
_entity.id
_entity.type
_entity.pdbx_description
1 polymer ?
#
loop_
_entity_poly.entity_id
_entity_poly.type
_entity_poly.pdbx_seq_one_letter_code
_entity_poly.pdbx_strand_id
1 'polypeptide(L)'
;MMLSKRFSEAVEFARVHHEGHNRKGSSIPYLTHLLAVAGLAIEDAAADPGLQDQVEDIAIAALLHDVLEDTEVTADELEAAFGSV
;
A
#
# COMPACT_ATOMS: atom_id res chain seq x y z
N MET A 1 -14.73 8.40 6.16
CA MET A 1 -14.21 7.13 5.62
C MET A 1 -14.41 7.11 4.09
N MET A 2 -13.38 7.47 3.34
CA MET A 2 -13.39 7.48 1.87
C MET A 2 -12.02 6.99 1.40
N LEU A 3 -12.00 6.03 0.47
CA LEU A 3 -10.82 5.72 -0.33
C LEU A 3 -10.95 6.51 -1.62
N SER A 4 -10.06 7.48 -1.80
CA SER A 4 -10.08 8.43 -2.91
C SER A 4 -9.24 7.93 -4.09
N LYS A 5 -9.02 8.83 -5.06
CA LYS A 5 -8.09 8.60 -6.17
C LYS A 5 -6.68 8.26 -5.69
N ARG A 6 -6.24 8.79 -4.54
CA ARG A 6 -4.90 8.51 -3.96
C ARG A 6 -4.71 7.02 -3.70
N PHE A 7 -5.71 6.34 -3.14
CA PHE A 7 -5.63 4.90 -2.94
C PHE A 7 -5.54 4.12 -4.25
N SER A 8 -6.27 4.54 -5.30
CA SER A 8 -6.16 3.91 -6.63
C SER A 8 -4.77 4.12 -7.24
N GLU A 9 -4.17 5.29 -7.05
CA GLU A 9 -2.80 5.60 -7.48
C GLU A 9 -1.78 4.75 -6.73
N ALA A 10 -1.98 4.51 -5.43
CA ALA A 10 -1.12 3.63 -4.63
C ALA A 10 -1.20 2.16 -5.11
N VAL A 11 -2.39 1.68 -5.50
CA VAL A 11 -2.54 0.32 -6.09
C VAL A 11 -1.77 0.21 -7.40
N GLU A 12 -1.88 1.20 -8.28
CA GLU A 12 -1.14 1.18 -9.54
C GLU A 12 0.38 1.30 -9.30
N PHE A 13 0.79 2.14 -8.36
CA PHE A 13 2.20 2.30 -7.99
C PHE A 13 2.79 0.98 -7.49
N ALA A 14 2.12 0.30 -6.56
CA ALA A 14 2.52 -1.02 -6.07
C ALA A 14 2.54 -2.08 -7.20
N ARG A 15 1.53 -2.08 -8.09
CA ARG A 15 1.44 -3.01 -9.21
C ARG A 15 2.62 -2.85 -10.18
N VAL A 16 3.01 -1.61 -10.48
CA VAL A 16 4.10 -1.29 -11.40
C VAL A 16 5.45 -1.68 -10.79
N HIS A 17 5.73 -1.30 -9.54
CA HIS A 17 7.06 -1.49 -8.95
C HIS A 17 7.32 -2.93 -8.47
N HIS A 18 6.27 -3.69 -8.17
CA HIS A 18 6.39 -5.14 -7.89
C HIS A 18 6.05 -6.00 -9.13
N GLU A 19 6.09 -5.43 -10.35
CA GLU A 19 5.86 -6.21 -11.57
C GLU A 19 6.87 -7.36 -11.67
N GLY A 20 6.37 -8.57 -11.91
CA GLY A 20 7.20 -9.78 -12.00
C GLY A 20 7.63 -10.37 -10.64
N HIS A 21 7.39 -9.69 -9.52
CA HIS A 21 7.64 -10.27 -8.19
C HIS A 21 6.58 -11.32 -7.86
N ASN A 22 7.03 -12.41 -7.24
CA ASN A 22 6.17 -13.47 -6.73
C ASN A 22 6.37 -13.65 -5.23
N ARG A 23 5.33 -14.12 -4.53
CA ARG A 23 5.46 -14.52 -3.12
C ARG A 23 6.48 -15.66 -3.00
N LYS A 24 7.33 -15.57 -1.98
CA LYS A 24 8.44 -16.50 -1.72
C LYS A 24 8.01 -17.97 -1.83
N GLY A 25 8.69 -18.71 -2.70
CA GLY A 25 8.44 -20.14 -2.91
C GLY A 25 7.16 -20.47 -3.71
N SER A 26 6.57 -19.49 -4.41
CA SER A 26 5.36 -19.68 -5.22
C SER A 26 5.41 -18.90 -6.53
N SER A 27 4.42 -19.11 -7.40
CA SER A 27 4.17 -18.32 -8.62
C SER A 27 3.03 -17.30 -8.43
N ILE A 28 2.63 -17.04 -7.19
CA ILE A 28 1.53 -16.10 -6.89
C ILE A 28 2.10 -14.68 -6.97
N PRO A 29 1.49 -13.76 -7.74
CA PRO A 29 1.97 -12.38 -7.84
C PRO A 29 2.06 -11.69 -6.48
N TYR A 30 3.14 -10.93 -6.25
CA TYR A 30 3.40 -10.29 -4.97
C TYR A 30 2.31 -9.29 -4.56
N LEU A 31 1.66 -8.63 -5.54
CA LEU A 31 0.55 -7.72 -5.33
C LEU A 31 -0.59 -8.33 -4.46
N THR A 32 -0.78 -9.65 -4.50
CA THR A 32 -1.76 -10.33 -3.64
C THR A 32 -1.46 -10.17 -2.15
N HIS A 33 -0.18 -10.12 -1.76
CA HIS A 33 0.23 -9.86 -0.39
C HIS A 33 -0.12 -8.43 0.02
N LEU A 34 0.27 -7.45 -0.81
CA LEU A 34 0.05 -6.03 -0.54
C LEU A 34 -1.44 -5.70 -0.41
N LEU A 35 -2.28 -6.23 -1.30
CA LEU A 35 -3.73 -6.05 -1.24
C LEU A 35 -4.35 -6.69 0.01
N ALA A 36 -3.85 -7.86 0.44
CA ALA A 36 -4.33 -8.52 1.64
C ALA A 36 -3.97 -7.73 2.92
N VAL A 37 -2.74 -7.22 3.01
CA VAL A 37 -2.30 -6.39 4.13
C VAL A 37 -3.08 -5.08 4.19
N ALA A 38 -3.26 -4.40 3.05
CA ALA A 38 -4.06 -3.18 2.97
C ALA A 38 -5.52 -3.41 3.40
N GLY A 39 -6.13 -4.53 2.98
CA GLY A 39 -7.48 -4.90 3.40
C GLY A 39 -7.61 -5.05 4.93
N LEU A 40 -6.67 -5.76 5.56
CA LEU A 40 -6.64 -5.93 7.01
C LEU A 40 -6.44 -4.59 7.74
N ALA A 41 -5.53 -3.75 7.25
CA ALA A 41 -5.26 -2.44 7.84
C ALA A 41 -6.47 -1.49 7.75
N ILE A 42 -7.22 -1.53 6.64
CA ILE A 42 -8.47 -0.78 6.49
C ILE A 42 -9.52 -1.26 7.48
N GLU A 43 -9.72 -2.57 7.62
CA GLU A 43 -10.69 -3.14 8.56
C GLU A 43 -10.38 -2.75 10.00
N ASP A 44 -9.12 -2.87 10.41
CA ASP A 44 -8.67 -2.52 11.76
C ASP A 44 -8.81 -1.01 12.03
N ALA A 45 -8.32 -0.15 11.14
CA ALA A 45 -8.42 1.30 11.30
C ALA A 45 -9.86 1.81 11.27
N ALA A 46 -10.75 1.20 10.47
CA ALA A 46 -12.16 1.56 10.43
C ALA A 46 -12.92 1.18 11.71
N ALA A 47 -12.45 0.12 12.41
CA ALA A 47 -13.03 -0.34 13.66
C ALA A 47 -12.63 0.55 14.87
N ASP A 48 -11.54 1.32 14.77
CA ASP A 48 -11.09 2.26 15.80
C ASP A 48 -11.66 3.67 15.56
N PRO A 49 -12.53 4.20 16.45
CA PRO A 49 -13.05 5.57 16.34
C PRO A 49 -11.97 6.66 16.33
N GLY A 50 -10.78 6.40 16.88
CA GLY A 50 -9.65 7.33 16.91
C GLY A 50 -8.88 7.41 15.59
N LEU A 51 -9.11 6.48 14.66
CA LEU A 51 -8.38 6.38 13.39
C LEU A 51 -9.23 6.70 12.17
N GLN A 52 -10.51 7.07 12.33
CA GLN A 52 -11.44 7.23 11.19
C GLN A 52 -10.98 8.24 10.13
N ASP A 53 -10.28 9.30 10.55
CA ASP A 53 -9.74 10.33 9.65
C ASP A 53 -8.41 9.91 9.00
N GLN A 54 -7.81 8.81 9.44
CA GLN A 54 -6.50 8.29 8.98
C GLN A 54 -6.64 7.00 8.15
N VAL A 55 -7.85 6.46 7.97
CA VAL A 55 -8.07 5.18 7.29
C VAL A 55 -7.44 5.14 5.89
N GLU A 56 -7.54 6.22 5.12
CA GLU A 56 -6.95 6.26 3.77
C GLU A 56 -5.42 6.27 3.80
N ASP A 57 -4.81 7.06 4.67
CA ASP A 57 -3.35 7.12 4.77
C ASP A 57 -2.78 5.78 5.28
N ILE A 58 -3.45 5.15 6.25
CA ILE A 58 -3.12 3.79 6.72
C ILE A 58 -3.25 2.77 5.58
N ALA A 59 -4.30 2.86 4.77
CA ALA A 59 -4.49 1.98 3.62
C ALA A 59 -3.36 2.12 2.58
N ILE A 60 -2.94 3.35 2.29
CA ILE A 60 -1.85 3.66 1.37
C ILE A 60 -0.52 3.16 1.95
N ALA A 61 -0.22 3.47 3.21
CA ALA A 61 1.02 3.02 3.87
C ALA A 61 1.11 1.49 3.89
N ALA A 62 0.03 0.81 4.26
CA ALA A 62 -0.04 -0.66 4.26
C ALA A 62 0.18 -1.27 2.87
N LEU A 63 -0.33 -0.61 1.82
CA LEU A 63 -0.17 -1.06 0.45
C LEU A 63 1.26 -0.85 -0.09
N LEU A 64 1.94 0.20 0.39
CA LEU A 64 3.27 0.61 -0.08
C LEU A 64 4.42 0.17 0.85
N HIS A 65 4.14 -0.60 1.91
CA HIS A 65 5.11 -0.86 2.98
C HIS A 65 6.41 -1.54 2.51
N ASP A 66 6.34 -2.39 1.50
CA ASP A 66 7.52 -3.13 0.96
C ASP A 66 8.23 -2.39 -0.18
N VAL A 67 7.70 -1.26 -0.65
CA VAL A 67 8.17 -0.68 -1.92
C VAL A 67 9.60 -0.14 -1.79
N LEU A 68 9.96 0.39 -0.62
CA LEU A 68 11.33 0.82 -0.32
C LEU A 68 12.29 -0.34 -0.01
N GLU A 69 11.78 -1.49 0.41
CA GLU A 69 12.60 -2.66 0.79
C GLU A 69 12.92 -3.53 -0.42
N ASP A 70 11.92 -3.79 -1.26
CA ASP A 70 11.97 -4.82 -2.30
C ASP A 70 12.14 -4.25 -3.72
N THR A 71 12.05 -2.93 -3.91
CA THR A 71 12.11 -2.32 -5.25
C THR A 71 13.16 -1.20 -5.32
N GLU A 72 13.36 -0.64 -6.50
CA GLU A 72 14.30 0.46 -6.74
C GLU A 72 13.71 1.84 -6.39
N VAL A 73 12.47 1.90 -5.88
CA VAL A 73 11.83 3.16 -5.47
C VAL A 73 12.59 3.79 -4.32
N THR A 74 12.86 5.08 -4.44
CA THR A 74 13.51 5.87 -3.40
C THR A 74 12.50 6.52 -2.46
N ALA A 75 12.95 6.89 -1.25
CA ALA A 75 12.13 7.64 -0.31
C ALA A 75 11.64 8.98 -0.89
N ASP A 76 12.49 9.66 -1.66
CA ASP A 76 12.15 10.93 -2.31
C ASP A 76 11.03 10.78 -3.35
N GLU A 77 11.05 9.69 -4.14
CA GLU A 77 9.98 9.38 -5.11
C GLU A 77 8.67 9.03 -4.42
N LEU A 78 8.73 8.27 -3.32
CA LEU A 78 7.56 7.89 -2.54
C LEU A 78 6.92 9.11 -1.87
N GLU A 79 7.73 9.97 -1.24
CA GLU A 79 7.28 11.20 -0.60
C GLU A 79 6.71 12.19 -1.63
N ALA A 80 7.34 12.32 -2.80
CA ALA A 80 6.81 13.16 -3.88
C ALA A 80 5.45 12.67 -4.40
N ALA A 81 5.22 11.35 -4.40
CA ALA A 81 3.97 10.76 -4.91
C ALA A 81 2.83 10.78 -3.87
N PHE A 82 3.10 10.51 -2.59
CA PHE A 82 2.06 10.28 -1.59
C PHE A 82 2.12 11.19 -0.36
N GLY A 83 3.18 12.00 -0.22
CA GLY A 83 3.49 12.79 0.96
C GLY A 83 4.16 11.94 2.06
N SER A 84 4.22 12.48 3.27
CA SER A 84 4.62 11.70 4.44
C SER A 84 3.51 10.69 4.78
N VAL A 85 3.71 9.44 4.36
CA VAL A 85 2.83 8.29 4.66
C VAL A 85 3.49 7.34 5.65
#